data_AF-A0A7X9CIW5-F1
#
_entry.id   AF-A0A7X9CIW5-F1
#
_cell.length_a   1.000
_cell.length_b   1.000
_cell.length_c   1.000
_cell.angle_alpha   90.00
_cell.angle_beta   90.00
_cell.angle_gamma   90.00
#
_symmetry.space_group_name_H-M   'P 1'
#
loop_
_entity.id
_entity.type
_entity.pdbx_description
1 polymer ?
#
loop_
_entity_poly.entity_id
_entity_poly.type
_entity_poly.pdbx_seq_one_letter_code
_entity_poly.pdbx_strand_id
1 'polypeptide(L)'
;PGVSPEKIAVGDDYNLFLEEVWSIVSAHPQIKNNNGIMFELANEPINILGPNGTYSSSGQGHFDRMKSFCQRIVDKIRANADNIIWVPGLAYQSSFSGFANNPVEGNNIGYAVHAYPGWYGSDTEEASPELGGTMGGGYESFQQGWNAQVKPVADFAPIMVTEMDWAPAKYDASWGKSFTGTVGGPGFGANFKYIADMTGNVSWLLFTECHRLAAFNNIPGSPGQYSFLNDPEACPWPIYHWFKEYANQGSSTSSILEKLELVGVDDELPILTGGERYLIAKAIFADGSIRHVTSETRFQVSNESILRIDENGIMHALRDGTAMVTASYTSPGGDTGEAVFNVRATTFPLTADMFNPSIFEEGSFDEETKTLITGQWGFGGWWYNKGVDLSSYQYLIAELGNNNESGVSFRLFDENNYWSQAALYDFGNERRVIVDLHNMYKQVGDQQVKLDPTHIYIIGFWSSGNKPIVIKNVYLSDTTP
;
A
#
# COMPACT_ATOMS: atom_id res chain seq x y z
N PRO A 1 9.04 -0.99 -28.48
CA PRO A 1 8.10 0.09 -28.91
C PRO A 1 8.34 1.30 -28.01
N GLY A 2 8.20 2.54 -28.49
CA GLY A 2 8.35 3.73 -27.65
C GLY A 2 7.24 3.87 -26.60
N VAL A 3 7.28 4.95 -25.81
CA VAL A 3 6.28 5.30 -24.80
C VAL A 3 4.87 5.34 -25.40
N SER A 4 3.89 4.76 -24.70
CA SER A 4 2.50 4.74 -25.13
C SER A 4 1.89 6.15 -25.21
N PRO A 5 0.95 6.38 -26.13
CA PRO A 5 0.12 7.59 -26.09
C PRO A 5 -0.65 7.69 -24.77
N GLU A 6 -0.96 8.92 -24.34
CA GLU A 6 -1.74 9.20 -23.13
C GLU A 6 -3.10 8.48 -23.09
N LYS A 7 -3.68 8.27 -24.28
CA LYS A 7 -4.99 7.65 -24.48
C LYS A 7 -4.88 6.59 -25.55
N ILE A 8 -5.22 5.35 -25.19
CA ILE A 8 -5.25 4.21 -26.09
C ILE A 8 -6.64 3.59 -26.15
N ALA A 9 -6.94 2.86 -27.22
CA ALA A 9 -8.16 2.10 -27.37
C ALA A 9 -7.90 0.79 -28.12
N VAL A 10 -8.74 -0.22 -27.86
CA VAL A 10 -8.66 -1.50 -28.58
C VAL A 10 -8.88 -1.25 -30.06
N GLY A 11 -7.90 -1.65 -30.89
CA GLY A 11 -7.95 -1.50 -32.34
C GLY A 11 -7.73 -0.09 -32.87
N ASP A 12 -7.22 0.84 -32.06
CA ASP A 12 -6.73 2.13 -32.56
C ASP A 12 -5.41 1.98 -33.34
N ASP A 13 -4.94 3.09 -33.92
CA ASP A 13 -3.72 3.10 -34.74
C ASP A 13 -2.49 2.60 -33.95
N TYR A 14 -2.41 2.88 -32.64
CA TYR A 14 -1.31 2.42 -31.81
C TYR A 14 -1.38 0.91 -31.53
N ASN A 15 -2.57 0.38 -31.25
CA ASN A 15 -2.77 -1.06 -31.04
C ASN A 15 -2.43 -1.84 -32.32
N LEU A 16 -2.88 -1.36 -33.48
CA LEU A 16 -2.59 -1.97 -34.78
C LEU A 16 -1.09 -1.88 -35.12
N PHE A 17 -0.44 -0.75 -34.80
CA PHE A 17 1.00 -0.61 -34.92
C PHE A 17 1.77 -1.64 -34.06
N LEU A 18 1.35 -1.83 -32.80
CA LEU A 18 1.97 -2.85 -31.94
C LEU A 18 1.77 -4.26 -32.48
N GLU A 19 0.58 -4.59 -32.99
CA GLU A 19 0.34 -5.87 -33.65
C GLU A 19 1.30 -6.11 -34.83
N GLU A 20 1.52 -5.10 -35.68
CA GLU A 20 2.45 -5.18 -36.81
C GLU A 20 3.90 -5.38 -36.34
N VAL A 21 4.38 -4.51 -35.44
CA VAL A 21 5.75 -4.57 -34.90
C VAL A 21 6.02 -5.92 -34.25
N TRP A 22 5.12 -6.38 -33.38
CA TRP A 22 5.32 -7.63 -32.67
C TRP A 22 5.18 -8.85 -33.58
N SER A 23 4.35 -8.80 -34.63
CA SER A 23 4.33 -9.85 -35.66
C SER A 23 5.68 -9.94 -36.40
N ILE A 24 6.34 -8.82 -36.67
CA ILE A 24 7.66 -8.80 -37.34
C ILE A 24 8.75 -9.31 -36.39
N VAL A 25 8.81 -8.76 -35.17
CA VAL A 25 9.86 -9.07 -34.19
C VAL A 25 9.80 -10.55 -33.78
N SER A 26 8.61 -11.05 -33.45
CA SER A 26 8.43 -12.44 -33.01
C SER A 26 8.68 -13.46 -34.12
N ALA A 27 8.57 -13.08 -35.40
CA ALA A 27 8.88 -13.95 -36.53
C ALA A 27 10.38 -13.97 -36.89
N HIS A 28 11.19 -13.05 -36.36
CA HIS A 28 12.58 -12.91 -36.77
C HIS A 28 13.42 -14.14 -36.34
N PRO A 29 14.19 -14.79 -37.24
CA PRO A 29 14.85 -16.08 -36.95
C PRO A 29 15.82 -16.10 -35.78
N GLN A 30 16.44 -14.95 -35.44
CA GLN A 30 17.36 -14.83 -34.29
C GLN A 30 16.65 -14.50 -32.96
N ILE A 31 15.38 -14.10 -33.03
CA ILE A 31 14.60 -13.63 -31.88
C ILE A 31 13.58 -14.69 -31.45
N LYS A 32 12.87 -15.26 -32.43
CA LYS A 32 11.87 -16.32 -32.22
C LYS A 32 12.44 -17.44 -31.37
N ASN A 33 11.80 -17.70 -30.23
CA ASN A 33 12.14 -18.77 -29.29
C ASN A 33 13.55 -18.67 -28.68
N ASN A 34 14.19 -17.50 -28.78
CA ASN A 34 15.46 -17.25 -28.10
C ASN A 34 15.21 -17.05 -26.59
N ASN A 35 15.72 -17.97 -25.77
CA ASN A 35 15.54 -17.96 -24.32
C ASN A 35 16.21 -16.78 -23.60
N GLY A 36 17.12 -16.06 -24.27
CA GLY A 36 17.72 -14.83 -23.75
C GLY A 36 16.93 -13.55 -24.06
N ILE A 37 15.79 -13.64 -24.74
CA ILE A 37 14.99 -12.47 -25.15
C ILE A 37 13.56 -12.60 -24.63
N MET A 38 13.11 -11.54 -23.94
CA MET A 38 11.75 -11.38 -23.42
C MET A 38 11.09 -10.17 -24.09
N PHE A 39 9.76 -10.13 -24.12
CA PHE A 39 9.00 -9.07 -24.80
C PHE A 39 8.09 -8.33 -23.82
N GLU A 40 8.35 -7.06 -23.59
CA GLU A 40 7.40 -6.16 -22.93
C GLU A 40 6.50 -5.51 -23.99
N LEU A 41 5.19 -5.73 -23.91
CA LEU A 41 4.27 -5.44 -25.04
C LEU A 41 4.23 -3.96 -25.43
N ALA A 42 4.21 -3.07 -24.44
CA ALA A 42 4.18 -1.62 -24.61
C ALA A 42 4.67 -0.96 -23.32
N ASN A 43 5.39 0.16 -23.45
CA ASN A 43 5.83 0.95 -22.30
C ASN A 43 4.74 1.95 -21.88
N GLU A 44 4.46 2.04 -20.59
CA GLU A 44 3.62 3.02 -19.90
C GLU A 44 2.24 3.33 -20.52
N PRO A 45 1.35 2.34 -20.74
CA PRO A 45 -0.05 2.67 -20.96
C PRO A 45 -0.62 3.49 -19.78
N ILE A 46 -1.26 4.62 -20.07
CA ILE A 46 -1.81 5.52 -19.05
C ILE A 46 -3.32 5.29 -18.93
N ASN A 47 -4.09 5.71 -19.93
CA ASN A 47 -5.54 5.60 -19.95
C ASN A 47 -6.03 4.78 -21.14
N ILE A 48 -7.03 3.94 -20.91
CA ILE A 48 -7.70 3.19 -21.97
C ILE A 48 -9.15 3.62 -22.13
N LEU A 49 -9.69 3.58 -23.34
CA LEU A 49 -11.11 3.81 -23.60
C LEU A 49 -11.97 2.67 -23.03
N GLY A 50 -12.78 2.99 -22.03
CA GLY A 50 -13.73 2.06 -21.41
C GLY A 50 -15.02 1.86 -22.22
N PRO A 51 -15.89 0.92 -21.80
CA PRO A 51 -17.14 0.59 -22.51
C PRO A 51 -18.15 1.75 -22.59
N ASN A 52 -18.07 2.70 -21.66
CA ASN A 52 -18.98 3.86 -21.59
C ASN A 52 -18.44 5.08 -22.35
N GLY A 53 -17.38 4.92 -23.16
CA GLY A 53 -16.79 6.02 -23.93
C GLY A 53 -15.87 6.94 -23.12
N THR A 54 -15.55 6.59 -21.88
CA THR A 54 -14.67 7.37 -21.00
C THR A 54 -13.27 6.76 -20.93
N TYR A 55 -12.25 7.61 -20.89
CA TYR A 55 -10.87 7.19 -20.64
C TYR A 55 -10.61 7.16 -19.13
N SER A 56 -9.99 6.07 -18.65
CA SER A 56 -9.56 5.92 -17.26
C SER A 56 -8.37 4.96 -17.19
N SER A 57 -7.63 5.04 -16.09
CA SER A 57 -6.56 4.12 -15.72
C SER A 57 -7.01 3.08 -14.67
N SER A 58 -8.29 3.10 -14.29
CA SER A 58 -8.87 2.24 -13.26
C SER A 58 -10.31 1.82 -13.59
N GLY A 59 -10.80 0.81 -12.88
CA GLY A 59 -12.15 0.25 -13.02
C GLY A 59 -12.21 -1.00 -13.89
N GLN A 60 -13.05 -1.98 -13.51
CA GLN A 60 -13.05 -3.30 -14.15
C GLN A 60 -13.31 -3.24 -15.67
N GLY A 61 -14.26 -2.42 -16.10
CA GLY A 61 -14.56 -2.26 -17.53
C GLY A 61 -13.38 -1.74 -18.35
N HIS A 62 -12.48 -0.97 -17.75
CA HIS A 62 -11.25 -0.50 -18.38
C HIS A 62 -10.18 -1.60 -18.41
N PHE A 63 -10.05 -2.39 -17.35
CA PHE A 63 -9.16 -3.55 -17.34
C PHE A 63 -9.60 -4.64 -18.33
N ASP A 64 -10.90 -4.85 -18.55
CA ASP A 64 -11.40 -5.77 -19.58
C ASP A 64 -11.00 -5.31 -21.01
N ARG A 65 -10.99 -3.99 -21.22
CA ARG A 65 -10.49 -3.38 -22.47
C ARG A 65 -8.98 -3.52 -22.56
N MET A 66 -8.26 -3.37 -21.45
CA MET A 66 -6.80 -3.53 -21.43
C MET A 66 -6.39 -4.97 -21.71
N LYS A 67 -7.10 -5.96 -21.15
CA LYS A 67 -6.97 -7.37 -21.51
C LYS A 67 -7.16 -7.58 -23.01
N SER A 68 -8.22 -7.00 -23.58
CA SER A 68 -8.49 -7.12 -25.01
C SER A 68 -7.40 -6.48 -25.88
N PHE A 69 -6.89 -5.30 -25.49
CA PHE A 69 -5.79 -4.62 -26.16
C PHE A 69 -4.52 -5.49 -26.17
N CYS A 70 -4.12 -6.02 -25.02
CA CYS A 70 -2.94 -6.85 -24.85
C CYS A 70 -3.08 -8.21 -25.55
N GLN A 71 -4.25 -8.87 -25.46
CA GLN A 71 -4.48 -10.19 -26.05
C GLN A 71 -4.23 -10.18 -27.56
N ARG A 72 -4.66 -9.12 -28.26
CA ARG A 72 -4.43 -8.97 -29.69
C ARG A 72 -2.94 -9.03 -30.04
N ILE A 73 -2.10 -8.40 -29.22
CA ILE A 73 -0.65 -8.38 -29.41
C ILE A 73 -0.04 -9.74 -29.04
N VAL A 74 -0.47 -10.33 -27.91
CA VAL A 74 -0.04 -11.67 -27.48
C VAL A 74 -0.33 -12.71 -28.57
N ASP A 75 -1.50 -12.66 -29.20
CA ASP A 75 -1.87 -13.59 -30.27
C ASP A 75 -0.95 -13.47 -31.49
N LYS A 76 -0.50 -12.25 -31.84
CA LYS A 76 0.51 -12.06 -32.90
C LYS A 76 1.85 -12.65 -32.54
N ILE A 77 2.27 -12.51 -31.29
CA ILE A 77 3.52 -13.09 -30.80
C ILE A 77 3.41 -14.61 -30.81
N ARG A 78 2.33 -15.19 -30.24
CA ARG A 78 2.14 -16.64 -30.11
C ARG A 78 1.90 -17.36 -31.44
N ALA A 79 1.44 -16.66 -32.48
CA ALA A 79 1.47 -17.19 -33.84
C ALA A 79 2.89 -17.51 -34.34
N ASN A 80 3.91 -16.85 -33.76
CA ASN A 80 5.28 -16.97 -34.19
C ASN A 80 6.21 -17.57 -33.11
N ALA A 81 6.08 -17.25 -31.83
CA ALA A 81 7.09 -17.52 -30.83
C ALA A 81 6.54 -17.78 -29.41
N ASP A 82 7.33 -18.50 -28.62
CA ASP A 82 7.06 -18.91 -27.24
C ASP A 82 7.88 -18.13 -26.20
N ASN A 83 8.56 -17.04 -26.60
CA ASN A 83 9.30 -16.15 -25.69
C ASN A 83 8.41 -15.66 -24.53
N ILE A 84 9.04 -15.32 -23.40
CA ILE A 84 8.35 -14.70 -22.25
C ILE A 84 7.77 -13.35 -22.67
N ILE A 85 6.52 -13.10 -22.29
CA ILE A 85 5.83 -11.84 -22.51
C ILE A 85 5.58 -11.16 -21.17
N TRP A 86 5.88 -9.87 -21.08
CA TRP A 86 5.53 -9.00 -19.98
C TRP A 86 4.39 -8.06 -20.40
N VAL A 87 3.24 -8.23 -19.75
CA VAL A 87 2.01 -7.47 -20.00
C VAL A 87 2.04 -6.19 -19.17
N PRO A 88 1.85 -5.01 -19.78
CA PRO A 88 1.83 -3.75 -19.06
C PRO A 88 0.49 -3.49 -18.37
N GLY A 89 0.53 -2.72 -17.28
CA GLY A 89 -0.62 -2.16 -16.58
C GLY A 89 -1.05 -0.80 -17.12
N LEU A 90 -2.04 -0.20 -16.47
CA LEU A 90 -2.47 1.19 -16.68
C LEU A 90 -1.74 2.12 -15.71
N ALA A 91 -1.99 3.44 -15.82
CA ALA A 91 -1.36 4.47 -14.99
C ALA A 91 0.17 4.36 -14.97
N TYR A 92 0.81 4.42 -16.13
CA TYR A 92 2.27 4.29 -16.24
C TYR A 92 2.77 2.94 -15.68
N GLN A 93 2.04 1.85 -15.94
CA GLN A 93 2.33 0.51 -15.40
C GLN A 93 2.35 0.44 -13.87
N SER A 94 1.54 1.26 -13.20
CA SER A 94 1.35 1.19 -11.74
C SER A 94 0.03 0.55 -11.31
N SER A 95 -0.91 0.27 -12.23
CA SER A 95 -2.23 -0.25 -11.86
C SER A 95 -2.59 -1.53 -12.60
N PHE A 96 -2.84 -2.60 -11.84
CA PHE A 96 -3.18 -3.95 -12.35
C PHE A 96 -4.41 -4.56 -11.66
N SER A 97 -5.06 -3.81 -10.77
CA SER A 97 -6.09 -4.30 -9.84
C SER A 97 -7.21 -5.13 -10.49
N GLY A 98 -7.61 -4.84 -11.74
CA GLY A 98 -8.70 -5.55 -12.42
C GLY A 98 -8.27 -6.76 -13.27
N PHE A 99 -6.97 -7.00 -13.49
CA PHE A 99 -6.52 -8.14 -14.30
C PHE A 99 -6.80 -9.49 -13.65
N ALA A 100 -6.84 -9.58 -12.31
CA ALA A 100 -7.16 -10.82 -11.61
C ALA A 100 -8.54 -11.39 -11.97
N ASN A 101 -9.50 -10.53 -12.32
CA ASN A 101 -10.86 -10.93 -12.71
C ASN A 101 -10.91 -11.42 -14.17
N ASN A 102 -10.00 -10.97 -15.02
CA ASN A 102 -9.96 -11.28 -16.44
C ASN A 102 -8.52 -11.13 -16.98
N PRO A 103 -7.65 -12.13 -16.73
CA PRO A 103 -6.25 -12.04 -17.08
C PRO A 103 -6.03 -12.19 -18.59
N VAL A 104 -4.87 -11.73 -19.07
CA VAL A 104 -4.43 -12.06 -20.44
C VAL A 104 -4.13 -13.56 -20.52
N GLU A 105 -4.60 -14.20 -21.58
CA GLU A 105 -4.53 -15.66 -21.75
C GLU A 105 -3.34 -16.06 -22.62
N GLY A 106 -2.70 -17.17 -22.25
CA GLY A 106 -1.59 -17.78 -22.99
C GLY A 106 -0.55 -18.41 -22.06
N ASN A 107 0.56 -18.86 -22.64
CA ASN A 107 1.70 -19.42 -21.90
C ASN A 107 2.83 -18.40 -21.78
N ASN A 108 3.72 -18.56 -20.80
CA ASN A 108 4.89 -17.70 -20.57
C ASN A 108 4.54 -16.20 -20.49
N ILE A 109 3.53 -15.87 -19.68
CA ILE A 109 3.05 -14.51 -19.45
C ILE A 109 3.36 -14.10 -18.02
N GLY A 110 4.00 -12.93 -17.87
CA GLY A 110 4.11 -12.19 -16.63
C GLY A 110 3.64 -10.74 -16.83
N TYR A 111 3.74 -9.91 -15.79
CA TYR A 111 3.34 -8.50 -15.85
C TYR A 111 4.54 -7.57 -15.61
N ALA A 112 4.66 -6.53 -16.44
CA ALA A 112 5.67 -5.48 -16.30
C ALA A 112 5.13 -4.34 -15.45
N VAL A 113 5.79 -4.08 -14.33
CA VAL A 113 5.40 -3.10 -13.30
C VAL A 113 6.42 -1.96 -13.26
N HIS A 114 5.96 -0.72 -13.07
CA HIS A 114 6.83 0.39 -12.73
C HIS A 114 6.65 0.74 -11.26
N ALA A 115 7.73 1.08 -10.57
CA ALA A 115 7.68 1.46 -9.17
C ALA A 115 8.65 2.61 -8.89
N TYR A 116 8.09 3.75 -8.47
CA TYR A 116 8.86 4.93 -8.11
C TYR A 116 8.48 5.43 -6.71
N PRO A 117 9.38 6.17 -6.04
CA PRO A 117 9.06 6.89 -4.82
C PRO A 117 7.76 7.69 -4.92
N GLY A 118 6.92 7.59 -3.88
CA GLY A 118 5.63 8.26 -3.82
C GLY A 118 4.48 7.40 -4.35
N TRP A 119 4.78 6.44 -5.23
CA TRP A 119 3.77 5.54 -5.78
C TRP A 119 3.39 4.50 -4.75
N TYR A 120 2.18 3.95 -4.87
CA TYR A 120 1.63 2.97 -3.94
C TYR A 120 1.59 3.44 -2.47
N GLY A 121 1.69 4.74 -2.20
CA GLY A 121 1.81 5.26 -0.84
C GLY A 121 3.22 5.15 -0.25
N SER A 122 4.23 4.84 -1.06
CA SER A 122 5.63 4.82 -0.65
C SER A 122 6.16 6.22 -0.35
N ASP A 123 7.28 6.23 0.38
CA ASP A 123 7.96 7.42 0.84
C ASP A 123 8.70 8.16 -0.30
N THR A 124 8.48 9.48 -0.40
CA THR A 124 9.19 10.34 -1.36
C THR A 124 9.55 11.71 -0.77
N GLU A 125 10.76 12.18 -1.10
CA GLU A 125 11.22 13.54 -0.76
C GLU A 125 10.58 14.58 -1.68
N GLU A 126 10.29 14.20 -2.93
CA GLU A 126 9.61 15.05 -3.92
C GLU A 126 8.49 14.26 -4.60
N ALA A 127 7.31 14.86 -4.73
CA ALA A 127 6.18 14.21 -5.38
C ALA A 127 6.50 13.89 -6.86
N SER A 128 6.19 12.67 -7.31
CA SER A 128 6.34 12.32 -8.73
C SER A 128 5.40 13.19 -9.59
N PRO A 129 5.83 13.62 -10.78
CA PRO A 129 4.96 14.34 -11.71
C PRO A 129 3.74 13.52 -12.15
N GLU A 130 3.86 12.19 -12.21
CA GLU A 130 2.85 11.28 -12.76
C GLU A 130 1.71 11.02 -11.77
N LEU A 131 2.05 10.61 -10.54
CA LEU A 131 1.09 10.09 -9.56
C LEU A 131 1.19 10.80 -8.21
N GLY A 132 2.04 11.83 -8.09
CA GLY A 132 2.27 12.55 -6.85
C GLY A 132 3.03 11.71 -5.82
N GLY A 133 2.57 11.77 -4.57
CA GLY A 133 3.19 11.12 -3.42
C GLY A 133 3.63 12.14 -2.37
N THR A 134 3.74 11.68 -1.13
CA THR A 134 4.16 12.51 0.02
C THR A 134 5.08 11.71 0.93
N MET A 135 5.92 12.43 1.67
CA MET A 135 6.72 11.84 2.73
C MET A 135 5.83 11.37 3.89
N GLY A 136 6.18 10.25 4.54
CA GLY A 136 5.51 9.76 5.74
C GLY A 136 4.50 8.64 5.50
N GLY A 137 4.42 8.11 4.27
CA GLY A 137 3.63 6.91 3.99
C GLY A 137 4.29 5.64 4.55
N GLY A 138 5.62 5.58 4.53
CA GLY A 138 6.42 4.48 5.08
C GLY A 138 6.10 3.11 4.48
N TYR A 139 6.41 2.05 5.24
CA TYR A 139 6.18 0.67 4.83
C TYR A 139 4.68 0.31 4.72
N GLU A 140 3.87 0.66 5.71
CA GLU A 140 2.47 0.25 5.81
C GLU A 140 1.65 0.74 4.59
N SER A 141 1.79 2.03 4.25
CA SER A 141 1.09 2.58 3.08
C SER A 141 1.60 1.94 1.78
N PHE A 142 2.92 1.75 1.64
CA PHE A 142 3.51 1.10 0.47
C PHE A 142 2.99 -0.33 0.29
N GLN A 143 2.98 -1.13 1.35
CA GLN A 143 2.49 -2.51 1.31
C GLN A 143 1.00 -2.56 0.95
N GLN A 144 0.18 -1.66 1.49
CA GLN A 144 -1.25 -1.55 1.13
C GLN A 144 -1.45 -1.19 -0.35
N GLY A 145 -0.70 -0.20 -0.85
CA GLY A 145 -0.79 0.20 -2.26
C GLY A 145 -0.31 -0.91 -3.20
N TRP A 146 0.77 -1.62 -2.85
CA TRP A 146 1.24 -2.80 -3.59
C TRP A 146 0.17 -3.90 -3.60
N ASN A 147 -0.46 -4.16 -2.45
CA ASN A 147 -1.53 -5.14 -2.33
C ASN A 147 -2.76 -4.77 -3.16
N ALA A 148 -3.09 -3.48 -3.25
CA ALA A 148 -4.21 -3.00 -4.04
C ALA A 148 -3.93 -3.05 -5.54
N GLN A 149 -2.70 -2.74 -5.96
CA GLN A 149 -2.40 -2.48 -7.37
C GLN A 149 -1.61 -3.57 -8.08
N VAL A 150 -0.70 -4.28 -7.41
CA VAL A 150 0.24 -5.24 -8.03
C VAL A 150 -0.02 -6.68 -7.58
N LYS A 151 -0.25 -6.90 -6.28
CA LYS A 151 -0.54 -8.24 -5.74
C LYS A 151 -1.63 -9.00 -6.52
N PRO A 152 -2.73 -8.39 -7.02
CA PRO A 152 -3.75 -9.11 -7.77
C PRO A 152 -3.20 -9.88 -8.98
N VAL A 153 -2.15 -9.37 -9.64
CA VAL A 153 -1.46 -10.09 -10.73
C VAL A 153 -0.30 -10.95 -10.25
N ALA A 154 0.39 -10.53 -9.19
CA ALA A 154 1.48 -11.31 -8.59
C ALA A 154 0.99 -12.67 -8.05
N ASP A 155 -0.28 -12.77 -7.61
CA ASP A 155 -0.84 -14.01 -7.07
C ASP A 155 -0.96 -15.15 -8.10
N PHE A 156 -0.91 -14.86 -9.40
CA PHE A 156 -1.04 -15.89 -10.45
C PHE A 156 0.01 -15.83 -11.56
N ALA A 157 0.82 -14.76 -11.63
CA ALA A 157 1.83 -14.59 -12.68
C ALA A 157 3.08 -13.90 -12.13
N PRO A 158 4.28 -14.18 -12.68
CA PRO A 158 5.50 -13.51 -12.26
C PRO A 158 5.47 -12.02 -12.59
N ILE A 159 6.16 -11.24 -11.77
CA ILE A 159 6.30 -9.80 -11.94
C ILE A 159 7.73 -9.46 -12.38
N MET A 160 7.86 -8.55 -13.33
CA MET A 160 9.09 -7.86 -13.65
C MET A 160 8.89 -6.37 -13.41
N VAL A 161 9.58 -5.79 -12.43
CA VAL A 161 9.64 -4.34 -12.29
C VAL A 161 10.66 -3.81 -13.30
N THR A 162 10.17 -3.34 -14.44
CA THR A 162 11.00 -2.96 -15.60
C THR A 162 11.62 -1.57 -15.44
N GLU A 163 10.95 -0.68 -14.69
CA GLU A 163 11.44 0.66 -14.38
C GLU A 163 11.29 0.97 -12.89
N MET A 164 12.43 1.29 -12.26
CA MET A 164 12.54 1.73 -10.88
C MET A 164 13.92 2.32 -10.61
N ASP A 165 13.94 3.49 -9.97
CA ASP A 165 15.14 4.05 -9.35
C ASP A 165 14.78 4.88 -8.10
N TRP A 166 15.80 5.20 -7.31
CA TRP A 166 15.69 6.17 -6.22
C TRP A 166 17.07 6.70 -5.87
N ALA A 167 17.14 7.98 -5.51
CA ALA A 167 18.26 8.55 -4.79
C ALA A 167 17.83 9.81 -4.06
N PRO A 168 18.56 10.18 -2.99
CA PRO A 168 18.30 11.41 -2.27
C PRO A 168 18.27 12.59 -3.25
N ALA A 169 17.26 13.46 -3.12
CA ALA A 169 16.97 14.54 -4.06
C ALA A 169 18.19 15.42 -4.37
N LYS A 170 19.07 15.62 -3.36
CA LYS A 170 20.34 16.35 -3.44
C LYS A 170 21.26 15.94 -4.61
N TYR A 171 21.13 14.72 -5.12
CA TYR A 171 21.98 14.22 -6.20
C TYR A 171 21.49 14.58 -7.59
N ASP A 172 20.19 14.87 -7.75
CA ASP A 172 19.51 15.06 -9.03
C ASP A 172 19.95 14.04 -10.11
N ALA A 173 19.94 12.77 -9.70
CA ALA A 173 20.66 11.69 -10.36
C ALA A 173 19.79 10.51 -10.78
N SER A 174 18.54 10.51 -10.34
CA SER A 174 17.50 9.50 -10.53
C SER A 174 16.19 10.22 -10.86
N TRP A 175 15.24 9.50 -11.45
CA TRP A 175 13.88 9.97 -11.60
C TRP A 175 13.19 10.07 -10.24
N GLY A 176 13.19 8.96 -9.49
CA GLY A 176 12.65 8.86 -8.15
C GLY A 176 13.51 9.60 -7.12
N LYS A 177 12.87 10.42 -6.29
CA LYS A 177 13.52 11.23 -5.24
C LYS A 177 13.19 10.69 -3.85
N SER A 178 14.04 9.80 -3.33
CA SER A 178 13.88 9.18 -2.01
C SER A 178 15.17 8.47 -1.61
N PHE A 179 15.16 7.75 -0.50
CA PHE A 179 16.34 7.09 0.06
C PHE A 179 16.06 5.60 0.30
N THR A 180 17.11 4.83 0.58
CA THR A 180 17.00 3.39 0.82
C THR A 180 16.25 3.12 2.12
N GLY A 181 16.66 3.77 3.21
CA GLY A 181 16.00 3.69 4.50
C GLY A 181 16.11 2.30 5.15
N THR A 182 15.13 1.98 6.00
CA THR A 182 15.10 0.73 6.77
C THR A 182 13.77 0.00 6.59
N VAL A 183 13.82 -1.33 6.59
CA VAL A 183 12.63 -2.18 6.48
C VAL A 183 11.66 -1.88 7.63
N GLY A 184 10.41 -1.59 7.31
CA GLY A 184 9.37 -1.21 8.28
C GLY A 184 9.45 0.23 8.78
N GLY A 185 10.48 0.98 8.38
CA GLY A 185 10.70 2.39 8.73
C GLY A 185 10.53 3.32 7.53
N PRO A 186 11.06 4.56 7.61
CA PRO A 186 11.08 5.48 6.49
C PRO A 186 11.97 5.02 5.34
N GLY A 187 11.63 5.43 4.12
CA GLY A 187 12.42 5.21 2.90
C GLY A 187 11.75 4.28 1.88
N PHE A 188 12.20 4.35 0.63
CA PHE A 188 11.64 3.59 -0.48
C PHE A 188 12.34 2.24 -0.67
N GLY A 189 13.68 2.24 -0.79
CA GLY A 189 14.43 1.09 -1.31
C GLY A 189 14.35 -0.17 -0.45
N ALA A 190 14.57 -0.05 0.86
CA ALA A 190 14.53 -1.18 1.78
C ALA A 190 13.11 -1.77 1.90
N ASN A 191 12.10 -0.90 1.92
CA ASN A 191 10.69 -1.31 1.95
C ASN A 191 10.27 -1.99 0.65
N PHE A 192 10.64 -1.45 -0.51
CA PHE A 192 10.40 -2.10 -1.80
C PHE A 192 11.03 -3.50 -1.83
N LYS A 193 12.31 -3.63 -1.47
CA LYS A 193 12.99 -4.93 -1.46
C LYS A 193 12.25 -5.93 -0.59
N TYR A 194 11.87 -5.52 0.61
CA TYR A 194 11.15 -6.39 1.54
C TYR A 194 9.77 -6.81 1.00
N ILE A 195 9.01 -5.87 0.43
CA ILE A 195 7.71 -6.17 -0.22
C ILE A 195 7.89 -7.16 -1.38
N ALA A 196 8.92 -6.96 -2.22
CA ALA A 196 9.22 -7.83 -3.34
C ALA A 196 9.63 -9.24 -2.87
N ASP A 197 10.48 -9.34 -1.83
CA ASP A 197 10.88 -10.61 -1.21
C ASP A 197 9.67 -11.34 -0.60
N MET A 198 8.79 -10.64 0.11
CA MET A 198 7.57 -11.21 0.69
C MET A 198 6.55 -11.63 -0.38
N THR A 199 6.51 -10.93 -1.51
CA THR A 199 5.66 -11.32 -2.65
C THR A 199 6.20 -12.59 -3.34
N GLY A 200 7.52 -12.80 -3.32
CA GLY A 200 8.17 -14.07 -3.65
C GLY A 200 8.38 -14.37 -5.14
N ASN A 201 7.66 -13.70 -6.05
CA ASN A 201 7.78 -13.92 -7.51
C ASN A 201 8.06 -12.64 -8.31
N VAL A 202 8.76 -11.70 -7.69
CA VAL A 202 9.10 -10.39 -8.26
C VAL A 202 10.57 -10.37 -8.67
N SER A 203 10.83 -10.07 -9.93
CA SER A 203 12.14 -9.65 -10.44
C SER A 203 12.13 -8.14 -10.68
N TRP A 204 13.29 -7.49 -10.69
CA TRP A 204 13.37 -6.06 -10.99
C TRP A 204 14.68 -5.66 -11.65
N LEU A 205 14.65 -4.51 -12.34
CA LEU A 205 15.78 -3.86 -12.95
C LEU A 205 16.16 -2.59 -12.18
N LEU A 206 17.40 -2.13 -12.39
CA LEU A 206 17.82 -0.78 -12.00
C LEU A 206 17.67 0.14 -13.21
N PHE A 207 16.83 1.15 -13.10
CA PHE A 207 16.73 2.20 -14.11
C PHE A 207 17.82 3.25 -13.88
N THR A 208 18.89 3.22 -14.67
CA THR A 208 19.97 4.21 -14.57
C THR A 208 20.65 4.44 -15.91
N GLU A 209 21.24 5.63 -16.10
CA GLU A 209 21.94 5.97 -17.33
C GLU A 209 23.13 5.03 -17.56
N CYS A 210 23.32 4.56 -18.80
CA CYS A 210 24.34 3.54 -19.11
C CYS A 210 25.76 3.96 -18.71
N HIS A 211 26.09 5.26 -18.81
CA HIS A 211 27.42 5.76 -18.44
C HIS A 211 27.67 5.72 -16.93
N ARG A 212 26.62 5.86 -16.11
CA ARG A 212 26.71 5.74 -14.65
C ARG A 212 26.89 4.29 -14.22
N LEU A 213 26.13 3.39 -14.85
CA LEU A 213 26.30 1.95 -14.64
C LEU A 213 27.71 1.49 -15.01
N ALA A 214 28.26 1.99 -16.13
CA ALA A 214 29.63 1.70 -16.54
C ALA A 214 30.70 2.26 -15.59
N ALA A 215 30.39 3.34 -14.87
CA ALA A 215 31.29 3.97 -13.90
C ALA A 215 31.22 3.32 -12.49
N PHE A 216 30.21 2.50 -12.22
CA PHE A 216 30.08 1.81 -10.94
C PHE A 216 31.22 0.80 -10.74
N ASN A 217 31.94 0.92 -9.62
CA ASN A 217 33.14 0.14 -9.34
C ASN A 217 33.09 -0.59 -7.99
N ASN A 218 31.94 -0.57 -7.30
CA ASN A 218 31.75 -1.21 -5.99
C ASN A 218 32.80 -0.75 -4.94
N ILE A 219 33.14 0.53 -4.93
CA ILE A 219 34.00 1.15 -3.91
C ILE A 219 33.13 1.91 -2.89
N PRO A 220 33.18 1.55 -1.60
CA PRO A 220 32.36 2.20 -0.59
C PRO A 220 32.72 3.68 -0.44
N GLY A 221 31.70 4.53 -0.35
CA GLY A 221 31.90 5.93 -0.03
C GLY A 221 32.25 6.13 1.45
N SER A 222 32.69 7.33 1.79
CA SER A 222 32.92 7.74 3.18
C SER A 222 31.71 8.54 3.69
N PRO A 223 31.29 8.35 4.96
CA PRO A 223 30.22 9.15 5.55
C PRO A 223 30.42 10.65 5.34
N GLY A 224 29.40 11.32 4.80
CA GLY A 224 29.44 12.75 4.48
C GLY A 224 30.16 13.12 3.17
N GLN A 225 30.71 12.14 2.44
CA GLN A 225 31.39 12.32 1.13
C GLN A 225 30.87 11.33 0.08
N TYR A 226 29.59 10.94 0.21
CA TYR A 226 28.95 10.03 -0.73
C TYR A 226 28.64 10.69 -2.08
N SER A 227 28.72 9.89 -3.13
CA SER A 227 28.21 10.17 -4.48
C SER A 227 26.99 9.29 -4.76
N PHE A 228 26.23 9.60 -5.81
CA PHE A 228 25.11 8.75 -6.26
C PHE A 228 25.49 7.27 -6.43
N LEU A 229 26.72 6.95 -6.85
CA LEU A 229 27.15 5.57 -7.11
C LEU A 229 27.58 4.79 -5.85
N ASN A 230 27.81 5.47 -4.72
CA ASN A 230 28.33 4.84 -3.50
C ASN A 230 27.70 5.33 -2.19
N ASP A 231 26.63 6.12 -2.28
CA ASP A 231 25.74 6.41 -1.14
C ASP A 231 24.90 5.16 -0.84
N PRO A 232 24.91 4.60 0.38
CA PRO A 232 24.00 3.54 0.78
C PRO A 232 22.51 3.87 0.59
N GLU A 233 22.18 5.16 0.54
CA GLU A 233 20.81 5.65 0.33
C GLU A 233 20.41 5.80 -1.14
N ALA A 234 21.34 5.69 -2.09
CA ALA A 234 21.06 5.80 -3.52
C ALA A 234 21.10 4.42 -4.19
N CYS A 235 20.14 4.15 -5.09
CA CYS A 235 19.84 2.82 -5.64
C CYS A 235 21.03 1.99 -6.19
N PRO A 236 22.09 2.54 -6.82
CA PRO A 236 23.13 1.69 -7.42
C PRO A 236 23.87 0.84 -6.39
N TRP A 237 24.16 1.41 -5.21
CA TRP A 237 24.91 0.75 -4.15
C TRP A 237 24.15 -0.45 -3.53
N PRO A 238 22.96 -0.27 -2.92
CA PRO A 238 22.24 -1.37 -2.31
C PRO A 238 21.79 -2.42 -3.33
N ILE A 239 21.34 -2.04 -4.54
CA ILE A 239 20.88 -3.02 -5.55
C ILE A 239 22.01 -3.97 -5.94
N TYR A 240 23.22 -3.46 -6.19
CA TYR A 240 24.36 -4.32 -6.51
C TYR A 240 24.62 -5.35 -5.40
N HIS A 241 24.58 -4.91 -4.14
CA HIS A 241 24.79 -5.79 -2.99
C HIS A 241 23.66 -6.79 -2.78
N TRP A 242 22.40 -6.40 -2.99
CA TRP A 242 21.24 -7.29 -2.90
C TRP A 242 21.24 -8.32 -4.04
N PHE A 243 21.60 -7.94 -5.26
CA PHE A 243 21.76 -8.91 -6.35
C PHE A 243 22.89 -9.89 -6.08
N LYS A 244 23.99 -9.42 -5.47
CA LYS A 244 25.05 -10.31 -5.01
C LYS A 244 24.57 -11.23 -3.89
N GLU A 245 23.71 -10.76 -2.98
CA GLU A 245 23.07 -11.58 -1.95
C GLU A 245 22.22 -12.68 -2.58
N TYR A 246 21.29 -12.33 -3.49
CA TYR A 246 20.46 -13.30 -4.23
C TYR A 246 21.29 -14.34 -4.98
N ALA A 247 22.34 -13.91 -5.67
CA ALA A 247 23.24 -14.81 -6.40
C ALA A 247 24.01 -15.79 -5.49
N ASN A 248 24.17 -15.45 -4.21
CA ASN A 248 24.90 -16.24 -3.22
C ASN A 248 23.99 -17.02 -2.26
N GLN A 249 22.66 -17.05 -2.46
CA GLN A 249 21.70 -17.74 -1.59
C GLN A 249 21.92 -19.27 -1.58
N GLY A 250 22.88 -19.69 -0.75
CA GLY A 250 23.33 -21.06 -0.56
C GLY A 250 24.53 -21.20 0.40
N SER A 251 25.06 -20.10 0.95
CA SER A 251 26.18 -20.13 1.91
C SER A 251 25.82 -19.48 3.24
N SER A 252 24.66 -19.82 3.83
CA SER A 252 24.43 -19.49 5.24
C SER A 252 25.26 -20.44 6.10
N THR A 253 26.37 -19.94 6.63
CA THR A 253 27.01 -20.56 7.78
C THR A 253 25.98 -20.60 8.91
N SER A 254 25.79 -21.76 9.53
CA SER A 254 24.93 -21.95 10.70
C SER A 254 25.28 -20.92 11.78
N SER A 255 24.57 -19.79 11.81
CA SER A 255 24.72 -18.76 12.83
C SER A 255 23.66 -18.96 13.90
N ILE A 256 24.06 -18.77 15.16
CA ILE A 256 23.20 -18.97 16.32
C ILE A 256 22.18 -17.83 16.35
N LEU A 257 20.90 -18.16 16.50
CA LEU A 257 19.84 -17.16 16.66
C LEU A 257 19.95 -16.55 18.06
N GLU A 258 20.18 -15.24 18.15
CA GLU A 258 20.23 -14.53 19.43
C GLU A 258 18.89 -13.96 19.84
N LYS A 259 18.15 -13.38 18.90
CA LYS A 259 16.89 -12.69 19.19
C LYS A 259 15.94 -12.74 18.01
N LEU A 260 14.65 -12.92 18.32
CA LEU A 260 13.54 -12.60 17.44
C LEU A 260 12.85 -11.35 18.01
N GLU A 261 12.57 -10.37 17.16
CA GLU A 261 11.76 -9.20 17.52
C GLU A 261 10.86 -8.76 16.37
N LEU A 262 9.83 -7.98 16.68
CA LEU A 262 8.93 -7.40 15.69
C LEU A 262 9.33 -5.93 15.45
N VAL A 263 9.48 -5.53 14.19
CA VAL A 263 9.85 -4.15 13.86
C VAL A 263 8.72 -3.19 14.24
N GLY A 264 9.03 -2.16 15.02
CA GLY A 264 8.06 -1.14 15.44
C GLY A 264 6.97 -1.65 16.39
N VAL A 265 7.23 -2.75 17.11
CA VAL A 265 6.33 -3.34 18.09
C VAL A 265 7.09 -3.54 19.41
N ASP A 266 6.60 -2.90 20.46
CA ASP A 266 7.08 -3.07 21.84
C ASP A 266 6.16 -4.08 22.59
N ASP A 267 5.93 -3.88 23.89
CA ASP A 267 5.11 -4.78 24.71
C ASP A 267 3.59 -4.69 24.41
N GLU A 268 3.11 -3.54 23.95
CA GLU A 268 1.71 -3.30 23.60
C GLU A 268 1.59 -2.65 22.22
N LEU A 269 0.64 -3.13 21.44
CA LEU A 269 0.33 -2.70 20.09
C LEU A 269 -1.11 -2.20 20.00
N PRO A 270 -1.36 -0.88 20.06
CA PRO A 270 -2.68 -0.35 19.81
C PRO A 270 -3.05 -0.43 18.33
N ILE A 271 -4.31 -0.75 18.04
CA ILE A 271 -4.86 -0.79 16.68
C ILE A 271 -6.34 -0.42 16.68
N LEU A 272 -6.80 0.25 15.62
CA LEU A 272 -8.22 0.49 15.41
C LEU A 272 -8.94 -0.82 15.04
N THR A 273 -10.10 -1.06 15.65
CA THR A 273 -10.97 -2.17 15.25
C THR A 273 -11.38 -2.03 13.79
N GLY A 274 -11.39 -3.15 13.05
CA GLY A 274 -11.53 -3.17 11.58
C GLY A 274 -10.23 -2.89 10.83
N GLY A 275 -9.19 -2.41 11.53
CA GLY A 275 -7.88 -2.10 10.94
C GLY A 275 -7.04 -3.34 10.64
N GLU A 276 -6.07 -3.14 9.75
CA GLU A 276 -4.99 -4.10 9.46
C GLU A 276 -3.62 -3.52 9.79
N ARG A 277 -2.65 -4.39 10.09
CA ARG A 277 -1.24 -4.04 10.30
C ARG A 277 -0.33 -5.14 9.79
N TYR A 278 0.80 -4.77 9.19
CA TYR A 278 1.72 -5.71 8.57
C TYR A 278 2.91 -5.97 9.50
N LEU A 279 2.92 -7.11 10.18
CA LEU A 279 4.00 -7.46 11.11
C LEU A 279 5.28 -7.83 10.34
N ILE A 280 6.42 -7.38 10.85
CA ILE A 280 7.74 -7.73 10.32
C ILE A 280 8.55 -8.40 11.41
N ALA A 281 8.81 -9.69 11.26
CA ALA A 281 9.67 -10.45 12.16
C ALA A 281 11.12 -10.32 11.75
N LYS A 282 11.97 -9.89 12.68
CA LYS A 282 13.39 -9.65 12.48
C LYS A 282 14.20 -10.57 13.40
N ALA A 283 14.96 -11.47 12.78
CA ALA A 283 15.91 -12.35 13.45
C ALA A 283 17.29 -11.69 13.47
N ILE A 284 17.90 -11.67 14.65
CA ILE A 284 19.26 -11.18 14.90
C ILE A 284 20.13 -12.38 15.30
N PHE A 285 21.25 -12.56 14.62
CA PHE A 285 22.17 -13.68 14.84
C PHE A 285 23.45 -13.24 15.53
N ALA A 286 24.16 -14.19 16.14
CA ALA A 286 25.37 -13.93 16.94
C ALA A 286 26.57 -13.37 16.16
N ASP A 287 26.54 -13.48 14.83
CA ASP A 287 27.52 -12.85 13.95
C ASP A 287 27.17 -11.38 13.61
N GLY A 288 26.09 -10.86 14.17
CA GLY A 288 25.56 -9.52 13.92
C GLY A 288 24.71 -9.41 12.66
N SER A 289 24.50 -10.50 11.91
CA SER A 289 23.62 -10.49 10.74
C SER A 289 22.16 -10.37 11.14
N ILE A 290 21.38 -9.76 10.25
CA ILE A 290 19.93 -9.55 10.42
C ILE A 290 19.22 -10.19 9.22
N ARG A 291 18.17 -10.96 9.50
CA ARG A 291 17.22 -11.44 8.48
C ARG A 291 15.80 -11.06 8.86
N HIS A 292 15.03 -10.62 7.89
CA HIS A 292 13.57 -10.53 8.04
C HIS A 292 12.98 -11.89 7.69
N VAL A 293 12.29 -12.51 8.65
CA VAL A 293 11.90 -13.93 8.64
C VAL A 293 10.38 -14.09 8.78
N THR A 294 9.62 -13.08 8.39
CA THR A 294 8.16 -13.02 8.58
C THR A 294 7.43 -14.22 7.97
N SER A 295 7.74 -14.57 6.72
CA SER A 295 7.18 -15.75 6.04
C SER A 295 7.63 -17.09 6.65
N GLU A 296 8.68 -17.08 7.47
CA GLU A 296 9.20 -18.24 8.22
C GLU A 296 8.71 -18.21 9.69
N THR A 297 7.96 -17.18 10.10
CA THR A 297 7.54 -16.97 11.48
C THR A 297 6.12 -17.47 11.69
N ARG A 298 5.92 -18.23 12.76
CA ARG A 298 4.61 -18.70 13.17
C ARG A 298 4.00 -17.75 14.19
N PHE A 299 2.81 -17.23 13.90
CA PHE A 299 2.04 -16.40 14.81
C PHE A 299 0.94 -17.20 15.51
N GLN A 300 0.86 -17.04 16.84
CA GLN A 300 -0.25 -17.54 17.66
C GLN A 300 -0.95 -16.39 18.34
N VAL A 301 -2.29 -16.46 18.38
CA VAL A 301 -3.14 -15.44 18.98
C VAL A 301 -3.92 -16.08 20.12
N SER A 302 -3.87 -15.48 21.32
CA SER A 302 -4.57 -16.04 22.49
C SER A 302 -6.10 -15.98 22.38
N ASN A 303 -6.62 -15.07 21.57
CA ASN A 303 -8.05 -14.89 21.33
C ASN A 303 -8.33 -14.47 19.88
N GLU A 304 -8.49 -15.45 18.98
CA GLU A 304 -8.79 -15.24 17.55
C GLU A 304 -10.13 -14.55 17.26
N SER A 305 -10.94 -14.43 18.31
CA SER A 305 -12.18 -13.72 18.26
C SER A 305 -11.92 -12.21 18.16
N ILE A 306 -10.84 -11.69 18.78
CA ILE A 306 -10.44 -10.27 18.82
C ILE A 306 -9.57 -9.88 17.63
N LEU A 307 -8.60 -10.72 17.26
CA LEU A 307 -7.70 -10.47 16.14
C LEU A 307 -7.30 -11.76 15.45
N ARG A 308 -6.92 -11.70 14.18
CA ARG A 308 -6.34 -12.81 13.43
C ARG A 308 -5.06 -12.37 12.74
N ILE A 309 -4.12 -13.29 12.56
CA ILE A 309 -2.88 -13.05 11.82
C ILE A 309 -2.76 -14.16 10.78
N ASP A 310 -2.52 -13.79 9.53
CA ASP A 310 -2.31 -14.76 8.44
C ASP A 310 -0.85 -15.24 8.37
N GLU A 311 -0.57 -16.15 7.43
CA GLU A 311 0.77 -16.72 7.24
C GLU A 311 1.83 -15.71 6.76
N ASN A 312 1.39 -14.57 6.21
CA ASN A 312 2.27 -13.50 5.75
C ASN A 312 2.49 -12.43 6.83
N GLY A 313 1.96 -12.62 8.04
CA GLY A 313 2.06 -11.68 9.14
C GLY A 313 1.09 -10.50 9.05
N ILE A 314 0.04 -10.59 8.23
CA ILE A 314 -1.01 -9.56 8.15
C ILE A 314 -1.97 -9.77 9.31
N MET A 315 -1.98 -8.81 10.24
CA MET A 315 -2.85 -8.80 11.40
C MET A 315 -4.13 -8.03 11.10
N HIS A 316 -5.28 -8.62 11.43
CA HIS A 316 -6.61 -8.01 11.32
C HIS A 316 -7.25 -7.88 12.70
N ALA A 317 -7.62 -6.67 13.10
CA ALA A 317 -8.38 -6.39 14.32
C ALA A 317 -9.88 -6.55 14.05
N LEU A 318 -10.54 -7.49 14.72
CA LEU A 318 -11.92 -7.88 14.43
C LEU A 318 -12.94 -7.23 15.36
N ARG A 319 -12.58 -7.05 16.64
CA ARG A 319 -13.45 -6.41 17.65
C ARG A 319 -12.61 -5.80 18.76
N ASP A 320 -13.24 -4.94 19.54
CA ASP A 320 -12.63 -4.36 20.73
C ASP A 320 -12.18 -5.43 21.74
N GLY A 321 -10.99 -5.24 22.29
CA GLY A 321 -10.44 -6.09 23.32
C GLY A 321 -8.91 -6.20 23.25
N THR A 322 -8.36 -7.05 24.11
CA THR A 322 -6.93 -7.33 24.15
C THR A 322 -6.69 -8.81 23.87
N ALA A 323 -5.73 -9.11 22.99
CA ALA A 323 -5.21 -10.47 22.83
C ALA A 323 -3.67 -10.44 22.82
N MET A 324 -3.08 -11.54 23.27
CA MET A 324 -1.63 -11.73 23.28
C MET A 324 -1.23 -12.44 22.00
N VAL A 325 -0.14 -11.97 21.39
CA VAL A 325 0.46 -12.57 20.20
C VAL A 325 1.80 -13.17 20.59
N THR A 326 2.04 -14.41 20.16
CA THR A 326 3.34 -15.08 20.26
C THR A 326 3.83 -15.37 18.86
N ALA A 327 4.93 -14.74 18.47
CA ALA A 327 5.65 -15.00 17.23
C ALA A 327 6.82 -15.93 17.53
N SER A 328 6.93 -17.04 16.81
CA SER A 328 8.02 -18.01 17.00
C SER A 328 8.69 -18.31 15.66
N TYR A 329 10.03 -18.32 15.65
CA TYR A 329 10.84 -18.65 14.48
C TYR A 329 11.94 -19.63 14.88
N THR A 330 12.13 -20.68 14.07
CA THR A 330 13.21 -21.65 14.22
C THR A 330 14.21 -21.47 13.10
N SER A 331 15.45 -21.14 13.44
CA SER A 331 16.53 -20.96 12.47
C SER A 331 16.91 -22.28 11.79
N PRO A 332 17.59 -22.24 10.62
CA PRO A 332 18.14 -23.44 9.99
C PRO A 332 19.09 -24.26 10.89
N GLY A 333 19.71 -23.62 11.88
CA GLY A 333 20.56 -24.27 12.89
C GLY A 333 19.78 -25.00 13.99
N GLY A 334 18.45 -24.85 14.04
CA GLY A 334 17.56 -25.46 15.02
C GLY A 334 17.27 -24.60 16.26
N ASP A 335 17.89 -23.42 16.38
CA ASP A 335 17.61 -22.49 17.47
C ASP A 335 16.24 -21.86 17.28
N THR A 336 15.45 -21.75 18.35
CA THR A 336 14.12 -21.13 18.30
C THR A 336 14.11 -19.85 19.13
N GLY A 337 13.62 -18.77 18.53
CA GLY A 337 13.38 -17.50 19.20
C GLY A 337 11.89 -17.18 19.22
N GLU A 338 11.47 -16.47 20.26
CA GLU A 338 10.09 -16.01 20.43
C GLU A 338 10.03 -14.53 20.75
N ALA A 339 8.98 -13.87 20.25
CA ALA A 339 8.60 -12.52 20.64
C ALA A 339 7.14 -12.54 21.07
N VAL A 340 6.84 -11.91 22.21
CA VAL A 340 5.50 -11.87 22.80
C VAL A 340 5.10 -10.43 23.05
N PHE A 341 3.91 -10.05 22.60
CA PHE A 341 3.36 -8.71 22.78
C PHE A 341 1.84 -8.77 22.90
N ASN A 342 1.25 -7.75 23.52
CA ASN A 342 -0.20 -7.58 23.58
C ASN A 342 -0.67 -6.70 22.44
N VAL A 343 -1.84 -7.00 21.88
CA VAL A 343 -2.52 -6.14 20.91
C VAL A 343 -3.82 -5.66 21.55
N ARG A 344 -4.05 -4.34 21.48
CA ARG A 344 -5.25 -3.69 22.01
C ARG A 344 -6.05 -3.10 20.87
N ALA A 345 -7.10 -3.80 20.45
CA ALA A 345 -8.06 -3.33 19.47
C ALA A 345 -9.11 -2.44 20.15
N THR A 346 -9.32 -1.23 19.63
CA THR A 346 -10.34 -0.29 20.14
C THR A 346 -11.00 0.44 18.99
N THR A 347 -12.32 0.58 19.00
CA THR A 347 -13.05 1.25 17.91
C THR A 347 -12.91 2.78 18.00
N PHE A 348 -13.04 3.38 19.19
CA PHE A 348 -13.02 4.84 19.38
C PHE A 348 -11.98 5.31 20.40
N PRO A 349 -10.68 5.00 20.22
CA PRO A 349 -9.65 5.45 21.13
C PRO A 349 -9.50 6.97 21.07
N LEU A 350 -9.51 7.62 22.23
CA LEU A 350 -9.27 9.06 22.37
C LEU A 350 -7.81 9.29 22.81
N THR A 351 -6.86 8.83 22.00
CA THR A 351 -5.42 8.97 22.23
C THR A 351 -4.78 9.78 21.10
N ALA A 352 -3.68 10.48 21.38
CA ALA A 352 -2.99 11.29 20.38
C ALA A 352 -2.50 10.47 19.18
N ASP A 353 -2.14 9.19 19.40
CA ASP A 353 -1.64 8.29 18.37
C ASP A 353 -2.73 7.73 17.44
N MET A 354 -3.99 7.67 17.89
CA MET A 354 -5.07 7.01 17.13
C MET A 354 -6.25 7.92 16.79
N PHE A 355 -6.33 9.11 17.39
CA PHE A 355 -7.30 10.14 17.03
C PHE A 355 -6.63 11.16 16.11
N ASN A 356 -7.06 11.27 14.87
CA ASN A 356 -6.51 12.23 13.92
C ASN A 356 -7.28 13.57 14.00
N PRO A 357 -6.68 14.65 14.54
CA PRO A 357 -7.36 15.95 14.61
C PRO A 357 -7.43 16.71 13.28
N SER A 358 -6.73 16.21 12.25
CA SER A 358 -6.46 16.91 10.99
C SER A 358 -6.84 16.05 9.77
N ILE A 359 -7.95 15.31 9.87
CA ILE A 359 -8.52 14.62 8.69
C ILE A 359 -8.90 15.65 7.63
N PHE A 360 -9.41 16.81 8.05
CA PHE A 360 -9.58 17.97 7.19
C PHE A 360 -9.30 19.26 7.94
N GLU A 361 -8.48 20.12 7.33
CA GLU A 361 -7.85 21.30 7.95
C GLU A 361 -6.95 20.97 9.14
N GLU A 362 -5.96 21.81 9.41
CA GLU A 362 -5.04 21.60 10.53
C GLU A 362 -5.78 21.79 11.85
N GLY A 363 -5.75 20.76 12.70
CA GLY A 363 -6.32 20.76 14.04
C GLY A 363 -5.35 20.22 15.10
N SER A 364 -5.78 20.22 16.35
CA SER A 364 -5.06 19.62 17.48
C SER A 364 -5.96 18.75 18.34
N PHE A 365 -5.38 17.73 18.96
CA PHE A 365 -6.02 16.88 19.95
C PHE A 365 -5.17 16.79 21.21
N ASP A 366 -5.77 17.07 22.35
CA ASP A 366 -5.16 16.91 23.67
C ASP A 366 -5.76 15.67 24.34
N GLU A 367 -4.94 14.63 24.53
CA GLU A 367 -5.38 13.34 25.06
C GLU A 367 -5.79 13.39 26.54
N GLU A 368 -5.11 14.19 27.36
CA GLU A 368 -5.37 14.28 28.80
C GLU A 368 -6.77 14.88 29.06
N THR A 369 -7.11 15.91 28.30
CA THR A 369 -8.40 16.61 28.40
C THR A 369 -9.45 16.09 27.42
N LYS A 370 -9.06 15.24 26.46
CA LYS A 370 -9.86 14.77 25.33
C LYS A 370 -10.43 15.92 24.50
N THR A 371 -9.63 16.96 24.29
CA THR A 371 -10.06 18.19 23.62
C THR A 371 -9.58 18.20 22.18
N LEU A 372 -10.52 18.21 21.23
CA LEU A 372 -10.28 18.50 19.83
C LEU A 372 -10.45 20.00 19.57
N ILE A 373 -9.52 20.60 18.83
CA ILE A 373 -9.70 21.89 18.17
C ILE A 373 -9.49 21.66 16.68
N THR A 374 -10.56 21.74 15.89
CA THR A 374 -10.42 21.66 14.42
C THR A 374 -10.00 23.01 13.84
N GLY A 375 -9.37 22.98 12.67
CA GLY A 375 -9.26 24.14 11.79
C GLY A 375 -10.65 24.67 11.37
N GLN A 376 -10.66 25.79 10.64
CA GLN A 376 -11.90 26.41 10.19
C GLN A 376 -12.66 25.48 9.24
N TRP A 377 -13.89 25.10 9.58
CA TRP A 377 -14.67 24.07 8.85
C TRP A 377 -13.99 22.69 8.81
N GLY A 378 -13.10 22.43 9.76
CA GLY A 378 -12.28 21.22 9.82
C GLY A 378 -12.99 20.00 10.40
N PHE A 379 -12.29 18.87 10.35
CA PHE A 379 -12.75 17.56 10.80
C PHE A 379 -11.64 16.79 11.50
N GLY A 380 -11.95 16.25 12.68
CA GLY A 380 -11.08 15.32 13.40
C GLY A 380 -11.83 14.07 13.84
N GLY A 381 -11.16 12.93 13.89
CA GLY A 381 -11.79 11.65 14.20
C GLY A 381 -10.91 10.44 13.90
N TRP A 382 -11.57 9.35 13.51
CA TRP A 382 -10.96 8.08 13.16
C TRP A 382 -11.14 7.78 11.68
N TRP A 383 -10.11 7.19 11.08
CA TRP A 383 -10.11 6.72 9.71
C TRP A 383 -9.72 5.24 9.70
N TYR A 384 -10.68 4.36 9.42
CA TYR A 384 -10.51 2.91 9.37
C TYR A 384 -10.14 2.51 7.94
N ASN A 385 -8.89 2.13 7.70
CA ASN A 385 -8.36 1.85 6.35
C ASN A 385 -9.14 0.78 5.56
N LYS A 386 -9.75 -0.20 6.25
CA LYS A 386 -10.60 -1.24 5.65
C LYS A 386 -12.10 -1.05 5.90
N GLY A 387 -12.47 0.01 6.61
CA GLY A 387 -13.81 0.19 7.15
C GLY A 387 -14.03 -0.67 8.40
N VAL A 388 -14.82 -0.16 9.34
CA VAL A 388 -15.27 -0.91 10.52
C VAL A 388 -16.73 -1.33 10.33
N ASP A 389 -17.02 -2.59 10.64
CA ASP A 389 -18.39 -3.11 10.64
C ASP A 389 -19.05 -2.78 11.99
N LEU A 390 -20.06 -1.92 11.96
CA LEU A 390 -20.86 -1.53 13.12
C LEU A 390 -22.26 -2.13 13.08
N SER A 391 -22.58 -2.94 12.06
CA SER A 391 -23.93 -3.44 11.79
C SER A 391 -24.48 -4.40 12.85
N SER A 392 -23.63 -4.93 13.74
CA SER A 392 -24.09 -5.73 14.87
C SER A 392 -24.70 -4.90 16.00
N TYR A 393 -24.53 -3.58 15.98
CA TYR A 393 -25.01 -2.66 17.02
C TYR A 393 -26.19 -1.83 16.53
N GLN A 394 -27.12 -1.53 17.43
CA GLN A 394 -28.28 -0.68 17.08
C GLN A 394 -27.91 0.81 17.03
N TYR A 395 -27.09 1.27 17.98
CA TYR A 395 -26.79 2.69 18.18
C TYR A 395 -25.30 2.98 18.29
N LEU A 396 -24.89 4.13 17.75
CA LEU A 396 -23.62 4.79 18.03
C LEU A 396 -23.89 6.13 18.72
N ILE A 397 -23.23 6.37 19.84
CA ILE A 397 -23.47 7.55 20.68
C ILE A 397 -22.19 8.35 20.80
N ALA A 398 -22.28 9.66 20.61
CA ALA A 398 -21.21 10.60 20.90
C ALA A 398 -21.67 11.63 21.95
N GLU A 399 -20.83 11.87 22.96
CA GLU A 399 -21.09 12.78 24.06
C GLU A 399 -20.02 13.86 24.17
N LEU A 400 -20.44 15.11 24.35
CA LEU A 400 -19.56 16.25 24.62
C LEU A 400 -19.45 16.52 26.13
N GLY A 401 -18.26 16.89 26.57
CA GLY A 401 -17.94 17.34 27.92
C GLY A 401 -18.26 18.83 28.15
N ASN A 402 -18.30 19.63 27.09
CA ASN A 402 -18.61 21.06 27.11
C ASN A 402 -19.87 21.39 26.28
N ASN A 403 -20.31 22.66 26.35
CA ASN A 403 -21.36 23.14 25.45
C ASN A 403 -20.84 23.23 24.02
N ASN A 404 -21.72 22.98 23.06
CA ASN A 404 -21.41 23.18 21.64
C ASN A 404 -21.36 24.69 21.33
N GLU A 405 -20.16 25.20 21.04
CA GLU A 405 -19.91 26.61 20.71
C GLU A 405 -19.42 26.82 19.26
N SER A 406 -19.32 25.76 18.47
CA SER A 406 -18.75 25.76 17.12
C SER A 406 -19.54 24.93 16.12
N GLY A 407 -20.85 24.77 16.33
CA GLY A 407 -21.71 24.05 15.40
C GLY A 407 -21.24 22.62 15.14
N VAL A 408 -20.87 21.91 16.21
CA VAL A 408 -20.32 20.55 16.13
C VAL A 408 -21.34 19.60 15.50
N SER A 409 -20.86 18.82 14.53
CA SER A 409 -21.63 17.80 13.81
C SER A 409 -20.85 16.49 13.84
N PHE A 410 -21.47 15.42 14.33
CA PHE A 410 -20.90 14.07 14.28
C PHE A 410 -21.24 13.44 12.93
N ARG A 411 -20.23 12.96 12.21
CA ARG A 411 -20.41 12.50 10.82
C ARG A 411 -19.81 11.12 10.60
N LEU A 412 -20.49 10.33 9.77
CA LEU A 412 -20.11 8.98 9.37
C LEU A 412 -20.07 8.85 7.85
N PHE A 413 -19.05 8.18 7.32
CA PHE A 413 -18.84 7.96 5.89
C PHE A 413 -18.67 6.46 5.62
N ASP A 414 -19.49 5.90 4.73
CA ASP A 414 -19.42 4.51 4.23
C ASP A 414 -18.56 4.37 2.96
N GLU A 415 -17.84 5.43 2.59
CA GLU A 415 -16.87 5.44 1.50
C GLU A 415 -15.51 5.87 2.05
N ASN A 416 -14.43 5.26 1.53
CA ASN A 416 -13.05 5.58 1.92
C ASN A 416 -12.56 6.90 1.31
N ASN A 417 -13.32 7.98 1.51
CA ASN A 417 -13.07 9.29 0.96
C ASN A 417 -13.78 10.36 1.80
N TYR A 418 -13.03 11.26 2.43
CA TYR A 418 -13.60 12.35 3.23
C TYR A 418 -14.50 13.30 2.40
N TRP A 419 -14.29 13.38 1.09
CA TRP A 419 -15.10 14.22 0.20
C TRP A 419 -16.41 13.56 -0.26
N SER A 420 -16.62 12.29 0.11
CA SER A 420 -17.90 11.63 -0.08
C SER A 420 -18.96 12.19 0.87
N GLN A 421 -20.21 11.77 0.66
CA GLN A 421 -21.35 12.30 1.39
C GLN A 421 -21.52 11.51 2.69
N ALA A 422 -21.55 12.21 3.82
CA ALA A 422 -21.74 11.61 5.12
C ALA A 422 -23.22 11.51 5.53
N ALA A 423 -23.50 10.69 6.55
CA ALA A 423 -24.64 10.92 7.44
C ALA A 423 -24.25 11.95 8.51
N LEU A 424 -25.08 12.99 8.69
CA LEU A 424 -24.79 14.15 9.54
C LEU A 424 -25.69 14.15 10.77
N TYR A 425 -25.09 14.33 11.95
CA TYR A 425 -25.79 14.41 13.23
C TYR A 425 -25.32 15.64 14.00
N ASP A 426 -26.04 16.74 13.87
CA ASP A 426 -25.71 17.99 14.54
C ASP A 426 -26.06 17.94 16.03
N PHE A 427 -25.11 18.33 16.89
CA PHE A 427 -25.37 18.41 18.33
C PHE A 427 -26.37 19.51 18.70
N GLY A 428 -26.47 20.57 17.89
CA GLY A 428 -27.30 21.73 18.22
C GLY A 428 -26.91 22.30 19.59
N ASN A 429 -27.89 22.47 20.48
CA ASN A 429 -27.66 22.90 21.86
C ASN A 429 -27.46 21.73 22.85
N GLU A 430 -27.56 20.49 22.37
CA GLU A 430 -27.40 19.30 23.20
C GLU A 430 -25.92 18.91 23.30
N ARG A 431 -25.62 18.01 24.25
CA ARG A 431 -24.28 17.42 24.43
C ARG A 431 -24.22 15.95 24.06
N ARG A 432 -25.26 15.41 23.44
CA ARG A 432 -25.35 14.01 23.03
C ARG A 432 -26.03 13.92 21.67
N VAL A 433 -25.46 13.10 20.79
CA VAL A 433 -26.14 12.60 19.58
C VAL A 433 -26.24 11.09 19.66
N ILE A 434 -27.37 10.56 19.18
CA ILE A 434 -27.65 9.13 19.09
C ILE A 434 -27.88 8.82 17.62
N VAL A 435 -27.00 8.01 17.05
CA VAL A 435 -27.07 7.55 15.67
C VAL A 435 -27.72 6.17 15.67
N ASP A 436 -28.87 6.03 14.98
CA ASP A 436 -29.45 4.72 14.68
C ASP A 436 -28.73 4.13 13.46
N LEU A 437 -27.86 3.15 13.70
CA LEU A 437 -26.97 2.57 12.69
C LEU A 437 -27.74 1.90 11.55
N HIS A 438 -28.98 1.48 11.78
CA HIS A 438 -29.82 0.86 10.76
C HIS A 438 -30.73 1.84 10.01
N ASN A 439 -30.71 3.12 10.39
CA ASN A 439 -31.53 4.18 9.83
C ASN A 439 -30.72 5.45 9.52
N MET A 440 -29.47 5.27 9.08
CA MET A 440 -28.60 6.36 8.64
C MET A 440 -28.80 6.71 7.17
N TYR A 441 -28.75 8.00 6.84
CA TYR A 441 -28.83 8.47 5.46
C TYR A 441 -27.86 9.61 5.17
N LYS A 442 -27.32 9.59 3.95
CA LYS A 442 -26.53 10.66 3.33
C LYS A 442 -27.31 11.34 2.22
N GLN A 443 -27.00 12.60 1.94
CA GLN A 443 -27.61 13.37 0.85
C GLN A 443 -26.69 13.34 -0.37
N VAL A 444 -27.18 12.80 -1.49
CA VAL A 444 -26.46 12.75 -2.77
C VAL A 444 -27.29 13.52 -3.81
N GLY A 445 -26.88 14.76 -4.09
CA GLY A 445 -27.72 15.71 -4.83
C GLY A 445 -29.04 15.96 -4.08
N ASP A 446 -30.17 15.76 -4.75
CA ASP A 446 -31.50 15.90 -4.15
C ASP A 446 -32.04 14.58 -3.56
N GLN A 447 -31.23 13.51 -3.55
CA GLN A 447 -31.65 12.19 -3.10
C GLN A 447 -31.11 11.84 -1.72
N GLN A 448 -31.98 11.26 -0.90
CA GLN A 448 -31.60 10.64 0.36
C GLN A 448 -31.21 9.17 0.12
N VAL A 449 -29.95 8.84 0.37
CA VAL A 449 -29.38 7.51 0.16
C VAL A 449 -29.08 6.88 1.50
N LYS A 450 -29.47 5.62 1.71
CA LYS A 450 -29.18 4.88 2.94
C LYS A 450 -27.67 4.63 3.06
N LEU A 451 -27.11 4.91 4.22
CA LEU A 451 -25.69 4.69 4.51
C LEU A 451 -25.51 3.26 5.07
N ASP A 452 -24.49 2.54 4.60
CA ASP A 452 -24.25 1.14 4.98
C ASP A 452 -23.40 1.00 6.27
N PRO A 453 -23.96 0.47 7.38
CA PRO A 453 -23.20 0.30 8.63
C PRO A 453 -22.16 -0.82 8.59
N THR A 454 -22.15 -1.67 7.56
CA THR A 454 -21.22 -2.81 7.46
C THR A 454 -19.80 -2.39 7.11
N HIS A 455 -19.60 -1.18 6.60
CA HIS A 455 -18.29 -0.68 6.17
C HIS A 455 -18.17 0.85 6.39
N ILE A 456 -17.99 1.29 7.63
CA ILE A 456 -17.78 2.71 7.93
C ILE A 456 -16.28 3.03 7.91
N TYR A 457 -15.86 3.93 7.01
CA TYR A 457 -14.45 4.27 6.84
C TYR A 457 -14.01 5.48 7.67
N ILE A 458 -14.88 6.46 7.87
CA ILE A 458 -14.53 7.70 8.56
C ILE A 458 -15.64 8.04 9.56
N ILE A 459 -15.27 8.32 10.81
CA ILE A 459 -16.17 8.75 11.87
C ILE A 459 -15.50 9.88 12.65
N GLY A 460 -16.22 10.95 12.95
CA GLY A 460 -15.62 12.04 13.69
C GLY A 460 -16.48 13.28 13.83
N PHE A 461 -15.83 14.36 14.23
CA PHE A 461 -16.42 15.63 14.59
C PHE A 461 -16.01 16.69 13.59
N TRP A 462 -16.99 17.21 12.88
CA TRP A 462 -16.85 18.44 12.12
C TRP A 462 -17.19 19.63 13.01
N SER A 463 -16.55 20.79 12.80
CA SER A 463 -16.99 22.04 13.42
C SER A 463 -16.68 23.27 12.58
N SER A 464 -17.28 24.41 12.92
CA SER A 464 -16.91 25.71 12.35
C SER A 464 -15.47 26.13 12.67
N GLY A 465 -14.81 25.44 13.60
CA GLY A 465 -13.39 25.55 13.91
C GLY A 465 -13.05 26.47 15.08
N ASN A 466 -11.77 26.41 15.48
CA ASN A 466 -11.11 27.33 16.42
C ASN A 466 -11.75 27.42 17.83
N LYS A 467 -12.55 26.42 18.22
CA LYS A 467 -13.14 26.30 19.54
C LYS A 467 -12.96 24.88 20.08
N PRO A 468 -12.76 24.72 21.39
CA PRO A 468 -12.55 23.41 21.98
C PRO A 468 -13.83 22.56 21.94
N ILE A 469 -13.65 21.30 21.55
CA ILE A 469 -14.65 20.23 21.60
C ILE A 469 -14.11 19.19 22.57
N VAL A 470 -14.62 19.18 23.80
CA VAL A 470 -14.24 18.18 24.81
C VAL A 470 -15.06 16.92 24.51
N ILE A 471 -14.43 15.85 24.08
CA ILE A 471 -15.10 14.59 23.77
C ILE A 471 -15.17 13.76 25.05
N LYS A 472 -16.37 13.62 25.61
CA LYS A 472 -16.57 12.86 26.85
C LYS A 472 -16.48 11.36 26.56
N ASN A 473 -17.22 10.89 25.56
CA ASN A 473 -17.24 9.48 25.17
C ASN A 473 -17.80 9.27 23.75
N VAL A 474 -17.38 8.20 23.09
CA VAL A 474 -18.00 7.66 21.87
C VAL A 474 -18.12 6.14 22.04
N TYR A 475 -19.32 5.57 21.92
CA TYR A 475 -19.54 4.15 22.20
C TYR A 475 -20.75 3.56 21.46
N LEU A 476 -20.71 2.23 21.29
CA LEU A 476 -21.76 1.44 20.66
C LEU A 476 -22.73 0.89 21.70
N SER A 477 -24.01 0.73 21.35
CA SER A 477 -25.04 0.21 22.25
C SER A 477 -26.18 -0.50 21.49
N ASP A 478 -26.72 -1.56 22.08
CA ASP A 478 -27.91 -2.27 21.56
C ASP A 478 -29.23 -1.75 22.16
N THR A 479 -29.13 -0.97 23.24
CA THR A 479 -30.28 -0.35 23.91
C THR A 479 -30.23 1.16 23.75
N THR A 480 -31.38 1.79 23.59
CA THR A 480 -31.48 3.25 23.59
C THR A 480 -30.97 3.78 24.95
N PRO A 481 -29.90 4.59 24.99
CA PRO A 481 -29.29 5.05 26.24
C PRO A 481 -29.90 6.32 26.84
#